data_AF-C7Q3D7-F1
#
_entry.id   AF-C7Q3D7-F1
#
_cell.length_a   1.000
_cell.length_b   1.000
_cell.length_c   1.000
_cell.angle_alpha   90.00
_cell.angle_beta   90.00
_cell.angle_gamma   90.00
#
_symmetry.space_group_name_H-M   'P 1'
#
loop_
_entity.id
_entity.type
_entity.pdbx_description
1 polymer ?
#
loop_
_entity_poly.entity_id
_entity_poly.type
_entity_poly.pdbx_seq_one_letter_code
_entity_poly.pdbx_strand_id
1 'polypeptide(L)'
;MAKKKQRRTKSSATGSNKEPSLRQVPRHEQQYALVGDTLLDVENAFRLLRTMPRRTKPIDVTAWARLYGMDGNPHSPVQLGPAFDRAHAMSTNLARPLILATFASGPIEAEDTLLIIDGTHRLYRAFVEGRDQLPALVLTAAETSAITMARPTR
;
A
#
# COMPACT_ATOMS: atom_id res chain seq x y z
N MET A 1 -16.22 -27.84 -74.50
CA MET A 1 -15.14 -28.27 -73.58
C MET A 1 -15.60 -27.92 -72.16
N ALA A 2 -16.14 -28.88 -71.39
CA ALA A 2 -15.49 -29.62 -70.27
C ALA A 2 -15.00 -28.70 -69.13
N LYS A 3 -15.15 -28.92 -67.81
CA LYS A 3 -15.65 -29.99 -66.90
C LYS A 3 -15.71 -29.32 -65.50
N LYS A 4 -16.82 -29.35 -64.77
CA LYS A 4 -17.12 -30.12 -63.52
C LYS A 4 -16.20 -29.93 -62.29
N LYS A 5 -16.84 -29.87 -61.11
CA LYS A 5 -16.43 -30.21 -59.71
C LYS A 5 -16.04 -29.02 -58.80
N GLN A 6 -16.38 -28.95 -57.51
CA GLN A 6 -17.23 -29.70 -56.57
C GLN A 6 -17.21 -28.95 -55.23
N ARG A 7 -18.30 -29.05 -54.43
CA ARG A 7 -18.35 -29.15 -52.93
C ARG A 7 -17.64 -28.03 -52.13
N ARG A 8 -18.20 -27.44 -51.07
CA ARG A 8 -18.81 -28.06 -49.89
C ARG A 8 -19.37 -26.95 -48.99
N THR A 9 -20.51 -27.20 -48.36
CA THR A 9 -21.17 -26.39 -47.32
C THR A 9 -20.35 -26.30 -46.02
N LYS A 10 -20.31 -25.13 -45.38
CA LYS A 10 -20.32 -24.97 -43.91
C LYS A 10 -20.76 -23.55 -43.54
N SER A 11 -21.87 -23.45 -42.84
CA SER A 11 -22.43 -22.23 -42.23
C SER A 11 -21.44 -21.58 -41.27
N SER A 12 -21.17 -20.29 -41.47
CA SER A 12 -20.60 -19.40 -40.46
C SER A 12 -21.73 -18.53 -39.90
N ALA A 13 -22.40 -19.03 -38.86
CA ALA A 13 -23.24 -18.21 -38.00
C ALA A 13 -22.37 -17.75 -36.83
N THR A 14 -21.79 -16.56 -36.95
CA THR A 14 -21.08 -15.89 -35.85
C THR A 14 -22.10 -15.25 -34.94
N GLY A 15 -22.66 -16.04 -34.03
CA GLY A 15 -23.24 -15.53 -32.80
C GLY A 15 -22.12 -15.32 -31.78
N SER A 16 -21.71 -14.08 -31.55
CA SER A 16 -20.86 -13.74 -30.41
C SER A 16 -21.68 -12.86 -29.48
N ASN A 17 -22.47 -13.55 -28.66
CA ASN A 17 -23.09 -13.00 -27.47
C ASN A 17 -21.96 -12.59 -26.53
N LYS A 18 -21.71 -11.29 -26.38
CA LYS A 18 -20.72 -10.75 -25.44
C LYS A 18 -21.24 -10.97 -24.02
N GLU A 19 -20.80 -12.04 -23.37
CA GLU A 19 -20.81 -12.12 -21.91
C GLU A 19 -20.10 -10.89 -21.34
N PRO A 20 -20.64 -10.24 -20.30
CA PRO A 20 -19.92 -9.19 -19.62
C PRO A 20 -18.68 -9.81 -18.97
N SER A 21 -17.51 -9.46 -19.49
CA SER A 21 -16.22 -9.71 -18.86
C SER A 21 -16.32 -9.32 -17.39
N LEU A 22 -16.34 -10.34 -16.54
CA LEU A 22 -16.08 -10.23 -15.12
C LEU A 22 -14.79 -9.43 -15.00
N ARG A 23 -14.92 -8.18 -14.57
CA ARG A 23 -13.79 -7.38 -14.11
C ARG A 23 -13.10 -8.26 -13.08
N GLN A 24 -11.92 -8.75 -13.42
CA GLN A 24 -11.04 -9.36 -12.45
C GLN A 24 -10.82 -8.28 -11.39
N VAL A 25 -11.52 -8.41 -10.27
CA VAL A 25 -11.18 -7.72 -9.04
C VAL A 25 -9.73 -8.11 -8.79
N PRO A 26 -8.77 -7.17 -8.69
CA PRO A 26 -7.40 -7.54 -8.36
C PRO A 26 -7.46 -8.42 -7.12
N ARG A 27 -6.93 -9.64 -7.20
CA ARG A 27 -6.61 -10.39 -5.98
C ARG A 27 -5.82 -9.43 -5.12
N HIS A 28 -6.15 -9.30 -3.84
CA HIS A 28 -5.35 -8.53 -2.91
C HIS A 28 -3.90 -9.06 -3.01
N GLU A 29 -3.05 -8.34 -3.73
CA GLU A 29 -1.62 -8.59 -3.71
C GLU A 29 -1.21 -8.31 -2.27
N GLN A 30 -0.66 -9.32 -1.60
CA GLN A 30 -0.21 -9.18 -0.23
C GLN A 30 0.72 -7.96 -0.16
N GLN A 31 0.29 -6.94 0.59
CA GLN A 31 1.06 -5.71 0.72
C GLN A 31 2.08 -5.91 1.83
N TYR A 32 3.34 -5.66 1.51
CA TYR A 32 4.44 -5.80 2.46
C TYR A 32 5.14 -4.45 2.66
N ALA A 33 5.59 -4.20 3.88
CA ALA A 33 6.45 -3.06 4.21
C ALA A 33 7.82 -3.58 4.69
N LEU A 34 8.90 -3.02 4.14
CA LEU A 34 10.26 -3.28 4.60
C LEU A 34 10.71 -2.15 5.51
N VAL A 35 11.10 -2.49 6.73
CA VAL A 35 11.62 -1.57 7.74
C VAL A 35 12.95 -2.12 8.26
N GLY A 36 14.06 -1.50 7.85
CA GLY A 36 15.38 -2.11 8.03
C GLY A 36 15.43 -3.49 7.35
N ASP A 37 15.79 -4.52 8.11
CA ASP A 37 15.78 -5.92 7.65
C ASP A 37 14.45 -6.65 7.91
N THR A 38 13.45 -5.96 8.46
CA THR A 38 12.18 -6.55 8.89
C THR A 38 11.10 -6.41 7.82
N LEU A 39 10.52 -7.53 7.41
CA LEU A 39 9.37 -7.55 6.51
C LEU A 39 8.06 -7.65 7.31
N LEU A 40 7.13 -6.74 7.06
CA LEU A 40 5.84 -6.68 7.73
C LEU A 40 4.70 -7.01 6.76
N ASP A 41 3.77 -7.85 7.20
CA ASP A 41 2.53 -8.18 6.50
C ASP A 41 1.46 -7.09 6.77
N VAL A 42 1.29 -6.17 5.82
CA VAL A 42 0.36 -5.05 5.93
C VAL A 42 -1.09 -5.53 5.80
N GLU A 43 -1.35 -6.62 5.07
CA GLU A 43 -2.69 -7.20 4.99
C GLU A 43 -3.12 -7.76 6.35
N ASN A 44 -2.21 -8.44 7.05
CA ASN A 44 -2.45 -8.91 8.40
C ASN A 44 -2.65 -7.74 9.38
N ALA A 45 -1.93 -6.62 9.21
CA ALA A 45 -2.18 -5.39 9.97
C ALA A 45 -3.62 -4.88 9.78
N PHE A 46 -4.09 -4.80 8.53
CA PHE A 46 -5.49 -4.43 8.24
C PHE A 46 -6.47 -5.41 8.90
N ARG A 47 -6.19 -6.71 8.85
CA ARG A 47 -7.04 -7.73 9.49
C ARG A 47 -7.14 -7.52 11.00
N LEU A 48 -6.02 -7.30 11.69
CA LEU A 48 -5.99 -7.02 13.12
C LEU A 48 -6.81 -5.77 13.47
N LEU A 49 -6.62 -4.68 12.73
CA LEU A 49 -7.31 -3.40 12.95
C LEU A 49 -8.83 -3.48 12.69
N ARG A 50 -9.28 -4.37 11.79
CA ARG A 50 -10.72 -4.65 11.60
C ARG A 50 -11.31 -5.44 12.77
N THR A 51 -10.56 -6.39 13.33
CA THR A 51 -11.04 -7.23 14.44
C THR A 51 -11.01 -6.52 15.78
N MET A 52 -10.18 -5.49 15.92
CA MET A 52 -10.06 -4.68 17.13
C MET A 52 -10.16 -3.18 16.78
N PRO A 53 -11.39 -2.68 16.48
CA PRO A 53 -11.60 -1.29 16.12
C PRO A 53 -11.12 -0.37 17.23
N ARG A 54 -10.37 0.67 16.85
CA ARG A 54 -9.81 1.66 17.77
C ARG A 54 -9.96 3.06 17.20
N ARG A 55 -9.95 4.06 18.09
CA ARG A 55 -9.92 5.46 17.68
C ARG A 55 -8.62 5.76 16.95
N THR A 56 -8.71 6.59 15.92
CA THR A 56 -7.54 7.16 15.28
C THR A 56 -6.88 8.17 16.23
N LYS A 57 -5.55 8.26 16.15
CA LYS A 57 -4.77 9.33 16.76
C LYS A 57 -4.39 10.33 15.66
N PRO A 58 -4.53 11.64 15.87
CA PRO A 58 -3.99 12.61 14.93
C PRO A 58 -2.46 12.54 14.98
N ILE A 59 -1.84 12.65 13.81
CA ILE A 59 -0.39 12.87 13.68
C ILE A 59 -0.12 14.23 13.05
N ASP A 60 0.99 14.85 13.43
CA ASP A 60 1.46 16.11 12.82
C ASP A 60 2.08 15.85 11.44
N VAL A 61 1.46 16.37 10.39
CA VAL A 61 1.90 16.09 9.01
C VAL A 61 3.29 16.65 8.75
N THR A 62 3.62 17.83 9.27
CA THR A 62 4.92 18.48 9.02
C THR A 62 6.06 17.70 9.67
N ALA A 63 5.91 17.27 10.92
CA ALA A 63 6.90 16.49 11.65
C ALA A 63 7.16 15.15 10.95
N TRP A 64 6.10 14.47 10.52
CA TRP A 64 6.22 13.20 9.79
C TRP A 64 6.79 13.40 8.38
N ALA A 65 6.40 14.46 7.66
CA ALA A 65 6.95 14.78 6.35
C ALA A 65 8.47 15.01 6.41
N ARG A 66 8.95 15.71 7.44
CA ARG A 66 10.39 15.93 7.70
C ARG A 66 11.12 14.62 7.97
N LEU A 67 10.55 13.74 8.79
CA LEU A 67 11.12 12.42 9.08
C LEU A 67 11.32 11.58 7.80
N TYR A 68 10.43 11.74 6.82
CA TYR A 68 10.43 11.04 5.54
C TYR A 68 11.11 11.80 4.39
N GLY A 69 11.77 12.93 4.67
CA GLY A 69 12.50 13.73 3.67
C GLY A 69 11.61 14.36 2.59
N MET A 70 10.31 14.52 2.86
CA MET A 70 9.36 15.08 1.90
C MET A 70 9.57 16.58 1.65
N ASP A 71 10.19 17.26 2.61
CA ASP A 71 10.62 18.65 2.53
C ASP A 71 11.93 18.84 1.72
N GLY A 72 12.50 17.75 1.20
CA GLY A 72 13.73 17.76 0.42
C GLY A 72 15.01 17.68 1.27
N ASN A 73 14.90 17.42 2.58
CA ASN A 73 16.06 17.21 3.43
C ASN A 73 16.77 15.88 3.09
N PRO A 74 18.03 15.91 2.59
CA PRO A 74 18.76 14.69 2.24
C PRO A 74 19.26 13.90 3.46
N HIS A 75 19.20 14.48 4.66
CA HIS A 75 19.61 13.85 5.91
C HIS A 75 18.44 13.28 6.72
N SER A 76 17.25 13.20 6.14
CA SER A 76 16.10 12.62 6.82
C SER A 76 16.32 11.14 7.16
N PRO A 77 15.90 10.69 8.36
CA PRO A 77 16.09 9.31 8.80
C PRO A 77 15.43 8.27 7.89
N VAL A 78 14.31 8.63 7.26
CA VAL A 78 13.64 7.80 6.26
C VAL A 78 13.72 8.50 4.91
N GLN A 79 14.17 7.75 3.89
CA GLN A 79 14.25 8.22 2.51
C GLN A 79 13.15 7.58 1.67
N LEU A 80 12.41 8.39 0.92
CA LEU A 80 11.51 7.88 -0.10
C LEU A 80 12.34 7.28 -1.24
N GLY A 81 12.13 6.00 -1.51
CA GLY A 81 12.82 5.32 -2.61
C GLY A 81 12.44 5.88 -3.98
N PRO A 82 13.24 5.59 -5.03
CA PRO A 82 13.00 6.09 -6.40
C PRO A 82 11.68 5.59 -7.00
N ALA A 83 11.10 4.53 -6.45
CA ALA A 83 9.80 3.99 -6.85
C ALA A 83 8.60 4.75 -6.25
N PHE A 84 8.83 5.81 -5.45
CA PHE A 84 7.75 6.60 -4.87
C PHE A 84 7.03 7.43 -5.94
N ASP A 85 5.75 7.13 -6.18
CA ASP A 85 4.95 7.81 -7.20
C ASP A 85 4.22 9.04 -6.60
N ARG A 86 4.79 10.21 -6.87
CA ARG A 86 4.23 11.50 -6.45
C ARG A 86 2.90 11.82 -7.14
N ALA A 87 2.71 11.39 -8.39
CA ALA A 87 1.47 11.63 -9.12
C ALA A 87 0.34 10.75 -8.56
N HIS A 88 0.63 9.48 -8.29
CA HIS A 88 -0.31 8.59 -7.60
C HIS A 88 -0.68 9.13 -6.22
N ALA A 89 0.29 9.67 -5.47
CA ALA A 89 0.05 10.23 -4.14
C ALA A 89 -1.08 11.27 -4.13
N MET A 90 -1.13 12.16 -5.13
CA MET A 90 -2.15 13.20 -5.23
C MET A 90 -3.57 12.66 -5.45
N SER A 91 -3.74 11.39 -5.83
CA SER A 91 -5.04 10.74 -5.98
C SER A 91 -5.56 10.06 -4.69
N THR A 92 -4.72 9.94 -3.66
CA THR A 92 -5.04 9.12 -2.47
C THR A 92 -6.07 9.77 -1.54
N ASN A 93 -6.98 8.99 -0.94
CA ASN A 93 -8.00 9.52 -0.03
C ASN A 93 -7.43 9.85 1.36
N LEU A 94 -7.39 11.14 1.74
CA LEU A 94 -6.89 11.61 3.04
C LEU A 94 -7.79 11.25 4.24
N ALA A 95 -9.05 10.87 4.02
CA ALA A 95 -9.92 10.38 5.09
C ALA A 95 -9.56 8.95 5.54
N ARG A 96 -8.77 8.21 4.73
CA ARG A 96 -8.27 6.89 5.14
C ARG A 96 -7.10 7.07 6.09
N PRO A 97 -7.14 6.48 7.30
CA PRO A 97 -6.07 6.64 8.26
C PRO A 97 -4.76 6.05 7.75
N LEU A 98 -3.63 6.61 8.20
CA LEU A 98 -2.33 5.96 8.10
C LEU A 98 -2.28 4.75 9.05
N ILE A 99 -1.37 3.81 8.80
CA ILE A 99 -1.07 2.74 9.74
C ILE A 99 0.38 2.86 10.18
N LEU A 100 0.57 2.95 11.50
CA LEU A 100 1.87 3.07 12.15
C LEU A 100 2.16 1.78 12.93
N ALA A 101 3.37 1.26 12.77
CA ALA A 101 3.90 0.17 13.57
C ALA A 101 4.77 0.73 14.70
N THR A 102 4.69 0.10 15.88
CA THR A 102 5.53 0.44 17.04
C THR A 102 6.62 -0.60 17.18
N PHE A 103 7.87 -0.16 17.28
CA PHE A 103 9.03 -1.02 17.47
C PHE A 103 9.64 -0.76 18.85
N ALA A 104 9.63 -1.78 19.73
CA ALA A 104 10.19 -1.70 21.09
C ALA A 104 11.71 -1.49 21.13
N SER A 105 12.39 -1.74 20.02
CA SER A 105 13.78 -1.38 19.77
C SER A 105 13.86 -1.03 18.30
N GLY A 106 13.73 0.26 17.99
CA GLY A 106 13.74 0.72 16.61
C GLY A 106 15.13 0.61 15.97
N PRO A 107 15.21 0.72 14.64
CA PRO A 107 16.48 0.95 13.94
C PRO A 107 17.09 2.34 14.23
N ILE A 108 16.37 3.18 14.97
CA ILE A 108 16.80 4.48 15.48
C ILE A 108 16.85 4.31 17.00
N GLU A 109 18.04 4.36 17.60
CA GLU A 109 18.22 4.11 19.03
C GLU A 109 17.64 5.26 19.88
N ALA A 110 16.41 5.10 20.36
CA ALA A 110 15.88 5.56 21.65
C ALA A 110 14.34 5.50 21.60
N GLU A 111 13.74 4.83 22.58
CA GLU A 111 12.27 4.70 22.77
C GLU A 111 11.52 3.97 21.65
N ASP A 112 10.25 3.62 21.93
CA ASP A 112 9.34 2.99 20.97
C ASP A 112 9.32 3.80 19.67
N THR A 113 9.94 3.25 18.61
CA THR A 113 10.01 3.94 17.32
C THR A 113 8.73 3.67 16.53
N LEU A 114 8.07 4.72 16.08
CA LEU A 114 6.90 4.63 15.22
C LEU A 114 7.28 4.80 13.76
N LEU A 115 6.83 3.89 12.89
CA LEU A 115 7.03 3.99 11.44
C LEU A 115 5.74 3.72 10.67
N ILE A 116 5.52 4.46 9.59
CA ILE A 116 4.40 4.25 8.67
C ILE A 116 4.66 2.98 7.87
N ILE A 117 3.72 2.04 7.96
CA ILE A 117 3.70 0.80 7.17
C ILE A 117 2.65 0.84 6.06
N ASP A 118 1.67 1.74 6.18
CA ASP A 118 0.73 2.08 5.10
C ASP A 118 0.37 3.57 5.12
N GLY A 119 0.37 4.17 3.94
CA GLY A 119 -0.12 5.53 3.72
C GLY A 119 0.94 6.62 3.53
N THR A 120 2.18 6.28 3.22
CA THR A 120 3.22 7.27 2.87
C THR A 120 2.79 8.20 1.72
N HIS A 121 2.08 7.67 0.72
CA HIS A 121 1.48 8.48 -0.34
C HIS A 121 0.40 9.46 0.17
N ARG A 122 -0.38 9.07 1.19
CA ARG A 122 -1.37 9.95 1.82
C ARG A 122 -0.70 11.05 2.64
N LEU A 123 0.37 10.70 3.38
CA LEU A 123 1.21 11.68 4.08
C LEU A 123 1.77 12.72 3.10
N TYR A 124 2.34 12.27 1.98
CA TYR A 124 2.86 13.17 0.95
C TYR A 124 1.79 14.13 0.42
N ARG A 125 0.62 13.61 0.05
CA ARG A 125 -0.48 14.45 -0.42
C ARG A 125 -0.90 15.48 0.64
N ALA A 126 -1.03 15.07 1.90
CA ALA A 126 -1.39 15.97 2.99
C ALA A 126 -0.35 17.06 3.21
N PHE A 127 0.94 16.72 3.12
CA PHE A 127 2.04 17.67 3.20
C PHE A 127 1.99 18.69 2.05
N VAL A 128 1.81 18.23 0.81
CA VAL A 128 1.69 19.10 -0.37
C VAL A 128 0.45 20.00 -0.29
N GLU A 129 -0.68 19.50 0.23
CA GLU A 129 -1.90 20.28 0.43
C GLU A 129 -1.86 21.20 1.67
N GLY A 130 -0.78 21.17 2.47
CA GLY A 130 -0.66 21.99 3.68
C GLY A 130 -1.63 21.62 4.79
N ARG A 131 -1.96 20.32 4.94
CA ARG A 131 -2.78 19.83 6.06
C ARG A 131 -1.94 19.76 7.33
N ASP A 132 -2.49 20.17 8.46
CA ASP A 132 -1.79 20.08 9.74
C ASP A 132 -1.75 18.64 10.27
N GLN A 133 -2.86 17.90 10.13
CA GLN A 133 -3.03 16.60 10.75
C GLN A 133 -3.62 15.54 9.82
N LEU A 134 -3.21 14.29 10.06
CA LEU A 134 -3.84 13.11 9.48
C LEU A 134 -4.27 12.12 10.56
N PRO A 135 -5.38 11.38 10.35
CA PRO A 135 -5.74 10.28 11.22
C PRO A 135 -4.77 9.11 11.05
N ALA A 136 -4.36 8.50 12.16
CA ALA A 136 -3.49 7.33 12.18
C ALA A 136 -4.06 6.24 13.09
N LEU A 137 -3.92 4.99 12.66
CA LEU A 137 -4.09 3.80 13.49
C LEU A 137 -2.71 3.30 13.91
N VAL A 138 -2.51 3.14 15.21
CA VAL A 138 -1.23 2.72 15.77
C VAL A 138 -1.35 1.27 16.24
N LEU A 139 -0.47 0.42 15.72
CA LEU A 139 -0.25 -0.93 16.21
C LEU A 139 0.65 -0.87 17.43
N THR A 140 0.32 -1.62 18.48
CA THR A 140 1.20 -1.84 19.62
C THR A 140 2.43 -2.65 19.20
N ALA A 141 3.48 -2.65 20.02
CA ALA A 141 4.67 -3.47 19.75
C ALA A 141 4.33 -4.96 19.57
N ALA A 142 3.42 -5.51 20.39
CA ALA A 142 2.97 -6.89 20.28
C ALA A 142 2.23 -7.17 18.95
N GLU A 143 1.41 -6.23 18.49
CA GLU A 143 0.72 -6.36 17.20
C GLU A 143 1.70 -6.22 16.02
N THR A 144 2.68 -5.33 16.14
CA THR A 144 3.77 -5.22 15.16
C THR A 144 4.56 -6.54 15.09
N SER A 145 4.94 -7.14 16.22
CA SER A 145 5.58 -8.46 16.23
C SER A 145 4.73 -9.55 15.61
N ALA A 146 3.40 -9.52 15.80
CA ALA A 146 2.47 -10.50 15.23
C ALA A 146 2.31 -10.41 13.70
N ILE A 147 2.69 -9.29 13.09
CA ILE A 147 2.70 -9.11 11.62
C ILE A 147 4.10 -9.16 11.02
N THR A 148 5.13 -9.31 11.86
CA THR A 148 6.51 -9.51 11.41
C THR A 148 6.67 -10.91 10.82
N MET A 149 7.27 -10.97 9.63
CA MET A 149 7.60 -12.23 8.98
C MET A 149 9.10 -12.48 9.05
N ALA A 150 9.48 -13.76 9.18
CA ALA A 150 10.84 -14.19 8.91
C ALA A 150 11.16 -13.89 7.44
N ARG A 151 12.32 -13.26 7.18
CA ARG A 151 12.79 -13.08 5.82
C ARG A 151 12.90 -14.46 5.16
N PRO A 152 12.26 -14.73 4.01
CA PRO A 152 12.48 -15.98 3.31
C PRO A 152 13.97 -16.07 2.99
N THR A 153 14.66 -17.04 3.59
CA THR A 153 16.03 -17.39 3.24
C THR A 153 16.00 -17.79 1.77
N ARG A 154 16.74 -17.05 0.94
CA ARG A 154 16.96 -17.37 -0.47
C ARG A 154 17.65 -18.71 -0.61
#